data_AF-A0AAE1H8M6-F1
#
_entry.id   AF-A0AAE1H8M6-F1
#
_cell.length_a   1.000
_cell.length_b   1.000
_cell.length_c   1.000
_cell.angle_alpha   90.00
_cell.angle_beta   90.00
_cell.angle_gamma   90.00
#
_symmetry.space_group_name_H-M   'P 1'
#
loop_
_entity.id
_entity.type
_entity.pdbx_description
1 polymer ?
#
loop_
_entity_poly.entity_id
_entity_poly.type
_entity_poly.pdbx_seq_one_letter_code
_entity_poly.pdbx_strand_id
1 'polypeptide(L)'
;MAFMHSASVEALPTELSLWLSNATQLGEDSCQWIVLSPLANFDSATTIELEAPGVGYAYLDPAHMLLYIKQKIVNADGSDITAADNSDATLVNYGLHAQFCQIDASVNGTVISQSSMTYPWRAYSEAFLNYDKAAKDTHLQQRMWHEDTAGHHDSLDSNQHLGLAWRRSRTKLSREFEMMGPLHLDICNTDRLLLNNCTLRVKLTRSRDAFALMSTKGTEKIKLLDVKLYVRRVNISPSVLLAHAQALEKITCKISCKQSGY
;
A
#
# COMPACT_ATOMS: atom_id res chain seq x y z
N MET A 1 2.36 -10.35 34.63
CA MET A 1 2.85 -11.14 33.48
C MET A 1 1.74 -12.03 32.96
N ALA A 2 0.71 -11.44 32.38
CA ALA A 2 -0.40 -12.16 31.75
C ALA A 2 -0.35 -11.80 30.26
N PHE A 3 -0.57 -12.80 29.38
CA PHE A 3 -0.46 -12.76 27.90
C PHE A 3 0.90 -13.11 27.26
N MET A 4 1.79 -13.84 27.94
CA MET A 4 2.88 -14.55 27.23
C MET A 4 2.42 -15.97 26.85
N HIS A 5 2.64 -16.36 25.60
CA HIS A 5 2.34 -17.70 25.10
C HIS A 5 3.21 -18.72 25.87
N SER A 6 2.64 -19.84 26.30
CA SER A 6 3.33 -20.80 27.20
C SER A 6 4.65 -21.37 26.65
N ALA A 7 4.87 -21.27 25.33
CA ALA A 7 6.09 -21.69 24.66
C ALA A 7 7.10 -20.55 24.38
N SER A 8 6.81 -19.29 24.73
CA SER A 8 7.74 -18.19 24.52
C SER A 8 8.84 -18.21 25.58
N VAL A 9 10.09 -18.33 25.16
CA VAL A 9 11.27 -18.28 26.04
C VAL A 9 11.55 -16.83 26.43
N GLU A 10 11.98 -16.60 27.67
CA GLU A 10 12.45 -15.29 28.12
C GLU A 10 13.65 -14.84 27.28
N ALA A 11 13.57 -13.66 26.67
CA ALA A 11 14.63 -13.10 25.85
C ALA A 11 15.31 -11.95 26.62
N LEU A 12 16.65 -11.97 26.63
CA LEU A 12 17.44 -10.83 27.12
C LEU A 12 17.48 -9.73 26.05
N PRO A 13 17.47 -8.43 26.44
CA PRO A 13 17.73 -7.34 25.53
C PRO A 13 19.07 -7.52 24.82
N THR A 14 19.08 -7.38 23.49
CA THR A 14 20.30 -7.51 22.67
C THR A 14 21.39 -6.50 23.05
N GLU A 15 21.00 -5.39 23.69
CA GLU A 15 21.89 -4.37 24.24
C GLU A 15 22.76 -4.89 25.40
N LEU A 16 22.29 -5.93 26.12
CA LEU A 16 23.00 -6.51 27.26
C LEU A 16 23.96 -7.65 26.86
N SER A 17 23.93 -8.10 25.60
CA SER A 17 24.83 -9.14 25.09
C SER A 17 26.17 -8.57 24.60
N LEU A 18 26.93 -7.95 25.50
CA LEU A 18 28.20 -7.26 25.21
C LEU A 18 29.37 -8.19 24.84
N TRP A 19 29.25 -9.49 25.13
CA TRP A 19 30.33 -10.47 24.99
C TRP A 19 30.10 -11.50 23.87
N LEU A 20 28.97 -11.41 23.17
CA LEU A 20 28.67 -12.29 22.04
C LEU A 20 29.15 -11.63 20.74
N SER A 21 29.83 -12.41 19.91
CA SER A 21 30.07 -12.01 18.52
C SER A 21 28.73 -11.88 17.80
N ASN A 22 28.55 -10.80 17.04
CA ASN A 22 27.33 -10.60 16.25
C ASN A 22 27.08 -11.81 15.34
N ALA A 23 25.88 -12.39 15.41
CA ALA A 23 25.49 -13.47 14.51
C ALA A 23 25.44 -12.94 13.06
N THR A 24 26.09 -13.63 12.15
CA THR A 24 25.98 -13.33 10.71
C THR A 24 24.77 -14.07 10.16
N GLN A 25 23.83 -13.34 9.56
CA GLN A 25 22.68 -13.97 8.92
C GLN A 25 23.11 -14.64 7.62
N LEU A 26 22.97 -15.96 7.55
CA LEU A 26 23.24 -16.78 6.37
C LEU A 26 21.95 -17.36 5.75
N GLY A 27 20.79 -17.09 6.36
CA GLY A 27 19.51 -17.62 5.91
C GLY A 27 18.98 -16.94 4.64
N GLU A 28 19.30 -15.67 4.43
CA GLU A 28 18.90 -14.89 3.24
C GLU A 28 20.10 -14.72 2.32
N ASP A 29 20.01 -15.25 1.10
CA ASP A 29 21.09 -15.18 0.12
C ASP A 29 21.08 -13.84 -0.63
N SER A 30 19.89 -13.38 -1.04
CA SER A 30 19.70 -12.11 -1.76
C SER A 30 18.25 -11.65 -1.72
N CYS A 31 18.04 -10.35 -1.88
CA CYS A 31 16.72 -9.73 -1.98
C CYS A 31 16.59 -8.96 -3.29
N GLN A 32 15.45 -9.09 -3.96
CA GLN A 32 15.15 -8.38 -5.20
C GLN A 32 13.71 -7.88 -5.23
N TRP A 33 13.49 -6.73 -5.85
CA TRP A 33 12.16 -6.21 -6.10
C TRP A 33 11.60 -6.79 -7.39
N ILE A 34 10.42 -7.41 -7.31
CA ILE A 34 9.67 -7.83 -8.49
C ILE A 34 8.57 -6.81 -8.77
N VAL A 35 8.39 -6.49 -10.06
CA VAL A 35 7.36 -5.56 -10.52
C VAL A 35 6.21 -6.37 -11.12
N LEU A 36 5.04 -6.26 -10.51
CA LEU A 36 3.84 -6.96 -10.94
C LEU A 36 2.96 -6.00 -11.72
N SER A 37 2.50 -6.45 -12.89
CA SER A 37 1.53 -5.74 -13.71
C SER A 37 0.12 -6.32 -13.48
N PRO A 38 -0.94 -5.57 -13.81
CA PRO A 38 -2.30 -6.06 -13.65
C PRO A 38 -2.57 -7.26 -14.56
N LEU A 39 -3.38 -8.21 -14.08
CA LEU A 39 -3.73 -9.42 -14.82
C LEU A 39 -4.62 -9.16 -16.04
N ALA A 40 -5.37 -8.07 -16.02
CA ALA A 40 -6.31 -7.68 -17.06
C ALA A 40 -6.23 -6.18 -17.35
N ASN A 41 -6.80 -5.76 -18.49
CA ASN A 41 -6.92 -4.34 -18.81
C ASN A 41 -7.79 -3.63 -17.77
N PHE A 42 -7.32 -2.49 -17.26
CA PHE A 42 -7.89 -1.74 -16.16
C PHE A 42 -8.50 -0.38 -16.54
N ASP A 43 -8.48 0.02 -17.82
CA ASP A 43 -8.97 1.33 -18.28
C ASP A 43 -10.39 1.66 -17.80
N SER A 44 -11.30 0.68 -17.86
CA SER A 44 -12.71 0.80 -17.43
C SER A 44 -13.07 -0.18 -16.32
N ALA A 45 -12.08 -0.88 -15.75
CA ALA A 45 -12.33 -1.90 -14.75
C ALA A 45 -12.62 -1.25 -13.38
N THR A 46 -13.63 -1.78 -12.69
CA THR A 46 -13.91 -1.42 -11.29
C THR A 46 -12.91 -2.05 -10.33
N THR A 47 -12.30 -3.16 -10.73
CA THR A 47 -11.33 -3.90 -9.93
C THR A 47 -10.05 -4.16 -10.71
N ILE A 48 -8.91 -4.06 -10.03
CA ILE A 48 -7.58 -4.32 -10.57
C ILE A 48 -6.96 -5.43 -9.74
N GLU A 49 -6.58 -6.53 -10.38
CA GLU A 49 -5.97 -7.68 -9.70
C GLU A 49 -4.50 -7.82 -10.12
N LEU A 50 -3.63 -7.92 -9.11
CA LEU A 50 -2.19 -8.16 -9.28
C LEU A 50 -1.81 -9.43 -8.51
N GLU A 51 -0.94 -10.24 -9.10
CA GLU A 51 -0.57 -11.53 -8.51
C GLU A 51 0.95 -11.71 -8.49
N ALA A 52 1.46 -12.03 -7.30
CA ALA A 52 2.82 -12.51 -7.08
C ALA A 52 2.77 -14.05 -6.99
N PRO A 53 3.17 -14.77 -8.04
CA PRO A 53 3.15 -16.23 -8.00
C PRO A 53 4.14 -16.73 -6.94
N GLY A 54 3.70 -17.72 -6.16
CA GLY A 54 4.58 -18.42 -5.23
C GLY A 54 5.63 -19.23 -5.99
N VAL A 55 6.88 -19.21 -5.52
CA VAL A 55 7.99 -19.92 -6.18
C VAL A 55 8.78 -20.73 -5.15
N GLY A 56 9.33 -21.87 -5.55
CA GLY A 56 9.94 -22.83 -4.62
C GLY A 56 11.20 -22.36 -3.88
N TYR A 57 11.99 -21.46 -4.48
CA TYR A 57 13.31 -21.07 -3.95
C TYR A 57 13.33 -19.72 -3.22
N ALA A 58 12.19 -19.02 -3.14
CA ALA A 58 12.14 -17.67 -2.62
C ALA A 58 10.86 -17.41 -1.86
N TYR A 59 10.97 -16.58 -0.83
CA TYR A 59 9.85 -16.12 -0.03
C TYR A 59 9.46 -14.71 -0.47
N LEU A 60 8.20 -14.35 -0.21
CA LEU A 60 7.70 -13.00 -0.46
C LEU A 60 7.73 -12.22 0.84
N ASP A 61 8.08 -10.94 0.76
CA ASP A 61 8.05 -10.01 1.89
C ASP A 61 6.87 -9.04 1.70
N PRO A 62 5.73 -9.27 2.39
CA PRO A 62 4.55 -8.42 2.28
C PRO A 62 4.74 -7.04 2.92
N ALA A 63 5.64 -6.89 3.89
CA ALA A 63 5.85 -5.62 4.58
C ALA A 63 6.37 -4.54 3.64
N HIS A 64 7.21 -4.97 2.70
CA HIS A 64 7.78 -4.12 1.67
C HIS A 64 6.97 -4.23 0.36
N MET A 65 5.64 -4.11 0.42
CA MET A 65 4.82 -3.97 -0.79
C MET A 65 4.54 -2.51 -1.08
N LEU A 66 4.84 -2.05 -2.29
CA LEU A 66 4.62 -0.67 -2.73
C LEU A 66 3.73 -0.64 -3.97
N LEU A 67 2.59 0.03 -3.87
CA LEU A 67 1.71 0.32 -4.98
C LEU A 67 2.23 1.55 -5.73
N TYR A 68 2.39 1.43 -7.03
CA TYR A 68 2.74 2.51 -7.95
C TYR A 68 1.59 2.76 -8.92
N ILE A 69 1.24 4.03 -9.11
CA ILE A 69 0.19 4.45 -10.04
C ILE A 69 0.67 5.67 -10.82
N LYS A 70 0.56 5.59 -12.14
CA LYS A 70 0.62 6.73 -13.05
C LYS A 70 -0.78 7.03 -13.57
N GLN A 71 -1.19 8.29 -13.51
CA GLN A 71 -2.56 8.68 -13.88
C GLN A 71 -2.66 10.15 -14.28
N LYS A 72 -3.84 10.52 -14.77
CA LYS A 72 -4.26 11.92 -15.00
C LYS A 72 -5.75 12.10 -14.70
N ILE A 73 -6.15 13.34 -14.42
CA ILE A 73 -7.57 13.71 -14.29
C ILE A 73 -8.06 14.13 -15.67
N VAL A 74 -9.21 13.65 -16.11
CA VAL A 74 -9.81 13.95 -17.43
C VAL A 74 -11.24 14.48 -17.27
N ASN A 75 -11.76 15.13 -18.31
CA ASN A 75 -13.16 15.52 -18.37
C ASN A 75 -14.08 14.28 -18.35
N ALA A 76 -15.39 14.50 -18.16
CA ALA A 76 -16.39 13.43 -18.14
C ALA A 76 -16.36 12.53 -19.40
N ASP A 77 -16.04 13.14 -20.55
CA ASP A 77 -15.95 12.51 -21.87
C ASP A 77 -14.61 11.79 -22.11
N GLY A 78 -13.69 11.85 -21.16
CA GLY A 78 -12.35 11.26 -21.25
C GLY A 78 -11.32 12.09 -22.01
N SER A 79 -11.70 13.28 -22.49
CA SER A 79 -10.78 14.26 -23.09
C SER A 79 -9.91 14.94 -22.03
N ASP A 80 -8.76 15.44 -22.46
CA ASP A 80 -7.86 16.18 -21.59
C ASP A 80 -8.44 17.57 -21.25
N ILE A 81 -8.33 17.94 -19.98
CA ILE A 81 -8.71 19.21 -19.40
C ILE A 81 -7.78 20.29 -19.94
N THR A 82 -8.37 21.27 -20.59
CA THR A 82 -7.68 22.45 -21.11
C THR A 82 -7.95 23.68 -20.24
N ALA A 83 -7.20 24.76 -20.46
CA ALA A 83 -7.44 26.02 -19.75
C ALA A 83 -8.83 26.60 -20.02
N ALA A 84 -9.42 26.31 -21.19
CA ALA A 84 -10.76 26.75 -21.55
C ALA A 84 -11.86 26.09 -20.71
N ASP A 85 -11.61 24.88 -20.22
CA ASP A 85 -12.57 24.15 -19.41
C ASP A 85 -12.76 24.79 -18.03
N ASN A 86 -11.82 25.59 -17.53
CA ASN A 86 -11.86 26.16 -16.18
C ASN A 86 -12.16 25.11 -15.09
N SER A 87 -11.67 23.88 -15.26
CA SER A 87 -11.82 22.83 -14.24
C SER A 87 -10.81 23.05 -13.11
N ASP A 88 -11.30 22.96 -11.89
CA ASP A 88 -10.54 23.09 -10.65
C ASP A 88 -10.35 21.73 -9.94
N ALA A 89 -10.54 20.64 -10.70
CA ALA A 89 -10.46 19.28 -10.21
C ALA A 89 -9.07 18.91 -9.70
N THR A 90 -9.03 18.34 -8.50
CA THR A 90 -7.82 17.81 -7.87
C THR A 90 -8.15 16.56 -7.06
N LEU A 91 -7.15 15.77 -6.72
CA LEU A 91 -7.32 14.68 -5.76
C LEU A 91 -7.65 15.21 -4.37
N VAL A 92 -8.43 14.44 -3.60
CA VAL A 92 -8.54 14.59 -2.14
C VAL A 92 -7.19 14.33 -1.45
N ASN A 93 -7.09 14.68 -0.16
CA ASN A 93 -5.87 14.43 0.59
C ASN A 93 -5.62 12.91 0.66
N TYR A 94 -4.35 12.51 0.62
CA TYR A 94 -3.96 11.10 0.56
C TYR A 94 -4.54 10.35 -0.66
N GLY A 95 -4.50 11.02 -1.82
CA GLY A 95 -5.15 10.59 -3.06
C GLY A 95 -4.78 9.19 -3.55
N LEU A 96 -3.58 8.67 -3.25
CA LEU A 96 -3.20 7.30 -3.61
C LEU A 96 -4.15 6.25 -3.01
N HIS A 97 -4.55 6.45 -1.75
CA HIS A 97 -5.41 5.50 -1.03
C HIS A 97 -6.89 5.83 -1.19
N ALA A 98 -7.25 7.11 -1.33
CA ALA A 98 -8.64 7.52 -1.52
C ALA A 98 -9.28 6.94 -2.79
N GLN A 99 -8.47 6.60 -3.79
CA GLN A 99 -8.92 6.00 -5.05
C GLN A 99 -9.40 4.56 -4.95
N PHE A 100 -9.18 3.88 -3.83
CA PHE A 100 -9.60 2.49 -3.63
C PHE A 100 -10.49 2.36 -2.41
N CYS A 101 -11.73 1.93 -2.58
CA CYS A 101 -12.66 1.77 -1.47
C CYS A 101 -12.37 0.50 -0.67
N GLN A 102 -11.76 -0.51 -1.31
CA GLN A 102 -11.44 -1.79 -0.73
C GLN A 102 -10.17 -2.35 -1.38
N ILE A 103 -9.28 -2.89 -0.56
CA ILE A 103 -8.10 -3.63 -1.00
C ILE A 103 -8.12 -4.98 -0.30
N ASP A 104 -8.17 -6.06 -1.08
CA ASP A 104 -8.13 -7.41 -0.56
C ASP A 104 -6.80 -8.08 -0.86
N ALA A 105 -6.21 -8.72 0.14
CA ALA A 105 -5.11 -9.65 -0.04
C ALA A 105 -5.64 -11.08 0.12
N SER A 106 -5.27 -11.96 -0.81
CA SER A 106 -5.49 -13.39 -0.68
C SER A 106 -4.19 -14.17 -0.85
N VAL A 107 -4.06 -15.24 -0.07
CA VAL A 107 -2.94 -16.19 -0.15
C VAL A 107 -3.52 -17.52 -0.59
N ASN A 108 -3.01 -18.07 -1.70
CA ASN A 108 -3.50 -19.32 -2.30
C ASN A 108 -5.04 -19.35 -2.47
N GLY A 109 -5.62 -18.22 -2.90
CA GLY A 109 -7.06 -18.07 -3.12
C GLY A 109 -7.91 -17.84 -1.86
N THR A 110 -7.32 -17.89 -0.67
CA THR A 110 -8.01 -17.58 0.59
C THR A 110 -7.81 -16.11 0.94
N VAL A 111 -8.88 -15.34 1.07
CA VAL A 111 -8.81 -13.92 1.49
C VAL A 111 -8.38 -13.84 2.95
N ILE A 112 -7.33 -13.06 3.21
CA ILE A 112 -6.75 -12.87 4.54
C ILE A 112 -7.01 -11.48 5.12
N SER A 113 -7.45 -10.53 4.28
CA SER A 113 -7.81 -9.17 4.67
C SER A 113 -9.29 -9.08 5.09
N GLN A 114 -9.61 -8.06 5.87
CA GLN A 114 -11.00 -7.67 6.10
C GLN A 114 -11.53 -6.93 4.86
N SER A 115 -12.43 -7.56 4.12
CA SER A 115 -13.09 -6.98 2.95
C SER A 115 -14.15 -5.97 3.38
N SER A 116 -13.74 -4.73 3.66
CA SER A 116 -14.65 -3.60 3.93
C SER A 116 -14.42 -2.47 2.94
N MET A 117 -15.50 -1.80 2.53
CA MET A 117 -15.46 -0.63 1.64
C MET A 117 -15.00 0.66 2.36
N THR A 118 -14.25 0.51 3.45
CA THR A 118 -13.82 1.60 4.35
C THR A 118 -12.30 1.82 4.33
N TYR A 119 -11.60 1.19 3.38
CA TYR A 119 -10.14 1.29 3.26
C TYR A 119 -9.60 2.73 3.27
N PRO A 120 -10.18 3.70 2.53
CA PRO A 120 -9.68 5.08 2.52
C PRO A 120 -9.62 5.71 3.91
N TRP A 121 -10.65 5.46 4.72
CA TRP A 121 -10.77 6.03 6.06
C TRP A 121 -9.74 5.44 7.02
N ARG A 122 -9.53 4.12 6.93
CA ARG A 122 -8.49 3.42 7.69
C ARG A 122 -7.10 3.96 7.31
N ALA A 123 -6.81 4.00 6.00
CA ALA A 123 -5.52 4.46 5.48
C ALA A 123 -5.23 5.91 5.88
N TYR A 124 -6.22 6.80 5.75
CA TYR A 124 -6.10 8.20 6.14
C TYR A 124 -5.86 8.35 7.64
N SER A 125 -6.64 7.64 8.48
CA SER A 125 -6.52 7.73 9.94
C SER A 125 -5.17 7.18 10.43
N GLU A 126 -4.74 6.05 9.88
CA GLU A 126 -3.44 5.46 10.19
C GLU A 126 -2.31 6.40 9.79
N ALA A 127 -2.38 7.02 8.60
CA ALA A 127 -1.38 7.97 8.16
C ALA A 127 -1.40 9.27 9.00
N PHE A 128 -2.58 9.75 9.37
CA PHE A 128 -2.75 10.96 10.15
C PHE A 128 -2.20 10.83 11.56
N LEU A 129 -2.44 9.69 12.22
CA LEU A 129 -2.10 9.46 13.63
C LEU A 129 -0.68 8.92 13.82
N ASN A 130 -0.17 8.07 12.91
CA ASN A 130 1.12 7.39 13.12
C ASN A 130 2.33 8.16 12.61
N TYR A 131 2.16 9.04 11.61
CA TYR A 131 3.27 9.81 11.05
C TYR A 131 3.39 11.19 11.71
N ASP A 132 4.64 11.56 11.99
CA ASP A 132 5.00 12.88 12.45
C ASP A 132 4.98 13.90 11.29
N LYS A 133 5.15 15.17 11.62
CA LYS A 133 5.13 16.24 10.62
C LYS A 133 6.25 16.09 9.58
N ALA A 134 7.44 15.64 9.99
CA ALA A 134 8.55 15.47 9.05
C ALA A 134 8.27 14.36 8.02
N ALA A 135 7.64 13.25 8.44
CA ALA A 135 7.18 12.23 7.51
C ALA A 135 6.11 12.76 6.53
N LYS A 136 5.14 13.51 7.05
CA LYS A 136 4.06 14.15 6.28
C LYS A 136 4.59 15.11 5.22
N ASP A 137 5.61 15.88 5.54
CA ASP A 137 6.25 16.85 4.65
C ASP A 137 7.29 16.23 3.70
N THR A 138 7.58 14.93 3.81
CA THR A 138 8.57 14.23 2.98
C THR A 138 7.93 13.11 2.17
N HIS A 139 8.06 11.87 2.61
CA HIS A 139 7.70 10.69 1.83
C HIS A 139 6.18 10.51 1.67
N LEU A 140 5.35 11.07 2.56
CA LEU A 140 3.89 11.07 2.39
C LEU A 140 3.44 11.95 1.22
N GLN A 141 4.22 12.95 0.80
CA GLN A 141 3.92 13.75 -0.40
C GLN A 141 3.89 12.90 -1.68
N GLN A 142 4.62 11.77 -1.72
CA GLN A 142 4.57 10.80 -2.83
C GLN A 142 3.21 10.11 -2.95
N ARG A 143 2.39 10.15 -1.90
CA ARG A 143 1.04 9.60 -1.82
C ARG A 143 -0.04 10.68 -1.96
N MET A 144 0.37 11.88 -2.41
CA MET A 144 -0.46 13.10 -2.47
C MET A 144 -0.97 13.55 -1.09
N TRP A 145 -0.16 13.37 -0.05
CA TRP A 145 -0.42 13.99 1.25
C TRP A 145 0.09 15.43 1.28
N HIS A 146 -0.76 16.34 1.73
CA HIS A 146 -0.36 17.64 2.24
C HIS A 146 -1.39 18.04 3.28
N GLU A 147 -0.97 18.59 4.42
CA GLU A 147 -1.92 19.00 5.45
C GLU A 147 -2.88 20.07 4.91
N ASP A 148 -4.16 19.85 5.17
CA ASP A 148 -5.24 20.76 4.83
C ASP A 148 -5.30 21.90 5.85
N THR A 149 -5.78 23.06 5.42
CA THR A 149 -5.87 24.22 6.31
C THR A 149 -7.05 24.04 7.27
N ALA A 150 -6.79 24.21 8.58
CA ALA A 150 -7.81 24.04 9.61
C ALA A 150 -9.05 24.90 9.34
N GLY A 151 -10.24 24.30 9.41
CA GLY A 151 -11.51 24.96 9.12
C GLY A 151 -11.86 25.10 7.63
N HIS A 152 -10.97 24.69 6.72
CA HIS A 152 -11.14 24.82 5.26
C HIS A 152 -11.01 23.49 4.52
N HIS A 153 -11.20 22.35 5.20
CA HIS A 153 -11.07 21.00 4.60
C HIS A 153 -11.98 20.79 3.38
N ASP A 154 -13.21 21.32 3.42
CA ASP A 154 -14.18 21.23 2.32
C ASP A 154 -14.12 22.43 1.37
N SER A 155 -13.27 23.43 1.66
CA SER A 155 -13.14 24.61 0.81
C SER A 155 -12.41 24.27 -0.48
N LEU A 156 -13.01 24.66 -1.60
CA LEU A 156 -12.42 24.60 -2.93
C LEU A 156 -11.60 25.86 -3.28
N ASP A 157 -11.53 26.84 -2.38
CA ASP A 157 -10.70 28.03 -2.59
C ASP A 157 -9.24 27.74 -2.25
N SER A 158 -8.37 27.83 -3.27
CA SER A 158 -6.92 27.59 -3.13
C SER A 158 -6.22 28.64 -2.26
N ASN A 159 -6.81 29.81 -2.03
CA ASN A 159 -6.23 30.81 -1.13
C ASN A 159 -6.45 30.46 0.35
N GLN A 160 -7.57 29.80 0.66
CA GLN A 160 -7.91 29.38 2.02
C GLN A 160 -7.38 27.98 2.33
N HIS A 161 -7.31 27.11 1.33
CA HIS A 161 -6.92 25.72 1.47
C HIS A 161 -5.56 25.45 0.79
N LEU A 162 -4.48 25.61 1.55
CA LEU A 162 -3.11 25.50 1.03
C LEU A 162 -2.77 24.07 0.56
N GLY A 163 -3.25 23.04 1.27
CA GLY A 163 -3.06 21.64 0.87
C GLY A 163 -3.72 21.30 -0.47
N LEU A 164 -4.93 21.81 -0.70
CA LEU A 164 -5.61 21.72 -1.99
C LEU A 164 -4.86 22.48 -3.10
N ALA A 165 -4.35 23.68 -2.82
CA ALA A 165 -3.53 24.45 -3.77
C ALA A 165 -2.28 23.66 -4.19
N TRP A 166 -1.60 23.03 -3.24
CA TRP A 166 -0.43 22.18 -3.49
C TRP A 166 -0.78 20.99 -4.39
N ARG A 167 -1.91 20.31 -4.14
CA ARG A 167 -2.40 19.18 -4.95
C ARG A 167 -2.81 19.64 -6.36
N ARG A 168 -3.58 20.72 -6.47
CA ARG A 168 -3.99 21.34 -7.76
C ARG A 168 -2.82 21.70 -8.65
N SER A 169 -1.77 22.27 -8.07
CA SER A 169 -0.56 22.62 -8.83
C SER A 169 0.06 21.42 -9.54
N ARG A 170 -0.20 20.20 -9.02
CA ARG A 170 0.34 18.95 -9.54
C ARG A 170 -0.57 18.19 -10.50
N THR A 171 -1.87 18.47 -10.49
CA THR A 171 -2.87 17.72 -11.27
C THR A 171 -3.57 18.57 -12.34
N LYS A 172 -3.38 19.89 -12.34
CA LYS A 172 -4.03 20.81 -13.31
C LYS A 172 -3.79 20.41 -14.77
N LEU A 173 -4.75 20.74 -15.62
CA LEU A 173 -4.66 20.61 -17.09
C LEU A 173 -4.35 19.17 -17.56
N SER A 174 -4.96 18.17 -16.93
CA SER A 174 -4.73 16.74 -17.23
C SER A 174 -3.26 16.31 -17.25
N ARG A 175 -2.42 16.99 -16.46
CA ARG A 175 -1.02 16.64 -16.32
C ARG A 175 -0.91 15.20 -15.80
N GLU A 176 -0.07 14.40 -16.43
CA GLU A 176 0.28 13.08 -15.92
C GLU A 176 1.12 13.22 -14.65
N PHE A 177 0.78 12.44 -13.63
CA PHE A 177 1.53 12.38 -12.40
C PHE A 177 1.57 10.96 -11.85
N GLU A 178 2.58 10.72 -11.03
CA GLU A 178 2.91 9.41 -10.48
C GLU A 178 2.82 9.47 -8.95
N MET A 179 2.36 8.38 -8.36
CA MET A 179 2.26 8.20 -6.92
C MET A 179 2.79 6.82 -6.55
N MET A 180 3.40 6.73 -5.38
CA MET A 180 3.91 5.46 -4.86
C MET A 180 3.81 5.39 -3.35
N GLY A 181 3.42 4.24 -2.80
CA GLY A 181 3.30 4.06 -1.36
C GLY A 181 2.95 2.63 -0.93
N PRO A 182 3.15 2.31 0.35
CA PRO A 182 2.81 1.02 0.92
C PRO A 182 1.31 0.85 1.07
N LEU A 183 0.84 -0.39 1.07
CA LEU A 183 -0.58 -0.71 1.26
C LEU A 183 -0.91 -0.84 2.74
N HIS A 184 -1.99 -0.19 3.18
CA HIS A 184 -2.56 -0.33 4.52
C HIS A 184 -3.32 -1.67 4.71
N LEU A 185 -2.59 -2.79 4.73
CA LEU A 185 -3.12 -4.13 4.94
C LEU A 185 -2.50 -4.76 6.18
N ASP A 186 -3.25 -5.61 6.89
CA ASP A 186 -2.78 -6.29 8.09
C ASP A 186 -1.54 -7.15 7.84
N ILE A 187 -1.42 -7.74 6.64
CA ILE A 187 -0.27 -8.54 6.24
C ILE A 187 1.00 -7.69 6.04
N CYS A 188 0.85 -6.44 5.61
CA CYS A 188 1.97 -5.51 5.46
C CYS A 188 2.55 -5.06 6.81
N ASN A 189 1.77 -5.19 7.89
CA ASN A 189 2.18 -4.78 9.23
C ASN A 189 2.90 -5.90 10.01
N THR A 190 3.50 -6.86 9.30
CA THR A 190 4.20 -8.00 9.88
C THR A 190 5.59 -8.14 9.28
N ASP A 191 6.62 -8.29 10.13
CA ASP A 191 8.01 -8.52 9.69
C ASP A 191 8.25 -10.00 9.30
N ARG A 192 7.20 -10.71 8.88
CA ARG A 192 7.25 -12.15 8.58
C ARG A 192 7.13 -12.37 7.08
N LEU A 193 8.07 -13.14 6.54
CA LEU A 193 8.05 -13.55 5.15
C LEU A 193 6.96 -14.60 4.89
N LEU A 194 6.30 -14.51 3.74
CA LEU A 194 5.43 -15.56 3.23
C LEU A 194 6.29 -16.69 2.65
N LEU A 195 5.99 -17.92 3.07
CA LEU A 195 6.67 -19.13 2.62
C LEU A 195 6.66 -19.30 1.10
N ASN A 196 7.56 -20.13 0.61
CA ASN A 196 7.62 -20.54 -0.79
C ASN A 196 6.31 -21.22 -1.22
N ASN A 197 6.02 -21.16 -2.52
CA ASN A 197 4.80 -21.71 -3.13
C ASN A 197 3.48 -21.13 -2.55
N CYS A 198 3.54 -20.04 -1.80
CA CYS A 198 2.37 -19.23 -1.47
C CYS A 198 2.21 -18.11 -2.49
N THR A 199 1.14 -18.18 -3.28
CA THR A 199 0.77 -17.12 -4.22
C THR A 199 0.02 -16.02 -3.49
N LEU A 200 0.54 -14.79 -3.57
CA LEU A 200 -0.10 -13.60 -3.01
C LEU A 200 -0.84 -12.86 -4.12
N ARG A 201 -2.13 -12.64 -3.96
CA ARG A 201 -2.95 -11.84 -4.88
C ARG A 201 -3.51 -10.62 -4.16
N VAL A 202 -3.34 -9.45 -4.76
CA VAL A 202 -3.89 -8.18 -4.29
C VAL A 202 -4.97 -7.73 -5.26
N LYS A 203 -6.18 -7.53 -4.75
CA LYS A 203 -7.33 -7.02 -5.49
C LYS A 203 -7.66 -5.61 -5.01
N LEU A 204 -7.57 -4.65 -5.91
CA LEU A 204 -7.88 -3.25 -5.67
C LEU A 204 -9.27 -2.95 -6.23
N THR A 205 -10.21 -2.50 -5.41
CA THR A 205 -11.54 -2.06 -5.85
C THR A 205 -11.59 -0.53 -5.87
N ARG A 206 -11.91 0.07 -7.01
CA ARG A 206 -11.90 1.53 -7.18
C ARG A 206 -13.03 2.20 -6.39
N SER A 207 -12.69 3.31 -5.74
CA SER A 207 -13.64 4.28 -5.23
C SER A 207 -14.35 5.00 -6.38
N ARG A 208 -15.49 5.62 -6.08
CA ARG A 208 -16.14 6.56 -6.99
C ARG A 208 -15.24 7.79 -7.18
N ASP A 209 -15.16 8.31 -8.40
CA ASP A 209 -14.36 9.52 -8.67
C ASP A 209 -14.81 10.71 -7.82
N ALA A 210 -16.10 10.83 -7.54
CA ALA A 210 -16.66 11.85 -6.63
C ALA A 210 -16.14 11.77 -5.18
N PHE A 211 -15.62 10.62 -4.75
CA PHE A 211 -14.97 10.49 -3.45
C PHE A 211 -13.47 10.80 -3.52
N ALA A 212 -12.81 10.45 -4.62
CA ALA A 212 -11.37 10.63 -4.79
C ALA A 212 -10.96 12.02 -5.31
N LEU A 213 -11.90 12.79 -5.85
CA LEU A 213 -11.69 14.12 -6.41
C LEU A 213 -12.45 15.21 -5.65
N MET A 214 -11.83 16.38 -5.57
CA MET A 214 -12.46 17.64 -5.19
C MET A 214 -12.54 18.52 -6.44
N SER A 215 -13.75 18.92 -6.84
CA SER A 215 -14.03 19.74 -8.02
C SER A 215 -15.31 20.52 -7.80
N THR A 216 -15.38 21.75 -8.32
CA THR A 216 -16.62 22.53 -8.34
C THR A 216 -17.63 21.93 -9.33
N LYS A 217 -17.17 21.34 -10.44
CA LYS A 217 -18.03 20.72 -11.45
C LYS A 217 -18.48 19.32 -11.05
N GLY A 218 -17.59 18.55 -10.43
CA GLY A 218 -17.85 17.19 -9.95
C GLY A 218 -18.10 16.15 -11.06
N THR A 219 -17.75 16.44 -12.31
CA THR A 219 -17.98 15.55 -13.47
C THR A 219 -16.69 14.90 -13.99
N GLU A 220 -15.54 15.37 -13.53
CA GLU A 220 -14.23 14.87 -13.91
C GLU A 220 -13.98 13.44 -13.41
N LYS A 221 -13.09 12.74 -14.11
CA LYS A 221 -12.78 11.32 -13.85
C LYS A 221 -11.29 11.10 -13.72
N ILE A 222 -10.91 10.06 -13.00
CA ILE A 222 -9.52 9.63 -12.87
C ILE A 222 -9.22 8.58 -13.95
N LYS A 223 -8.29 8.89 -14.85
CA LYS A 223 -7.77 7.96 -15.86
C LYS A 223 -6.43 7.40 -15.41
N LEU A 224 -6.39 6.10 -15.12
CA LEU A 224 -5.18 5.36 -14.83
C LEU A 224 -4.42 5.11 -16.14
N LEU A 225 -3.10 5.28 -16.13
CA LEU A 225 -2.23 5.05 -17.28
C LEU A 225 -1.32 3.84 -17.04
N ASP A 226 -0.82 3.68 -15.81
CA ASP A 226 0.01 2.57 -15.41
C ASP A 226 -0.26 2.24 -13.94
N VAL A 227 -0.31 0.95 -13.61
CA VAL A 227 -0.50 0.45 -12.24
C VAL A 227 0.47 -0.70 -12.03
N LYS A 228 1.32 -0.61 -11.02
CA LYS A 228 2.31 -1.64 -10.72
C LYS A 228 2.35 -1.92 -9.22
N LEU A 229 2.57 -3.16 -8.85
CA LEU A 229 2.84 -3.54 -7.47
C LEU A 229 4.28 -4.03 -7.36
N TYR A 230 5.08 -3.33 -6.57
CA TYR A 230 6.43 -3.72 -6.22
C TYR A 230 6.35 -4.61 -4.98
N VAL A 231 6.87 -5.84 -5.09
CA VAL A 231 6.95 -6.78 -3.97
C VAL A 231 8.40 -7.19 -3.79
N ARG A 232 8.89 -7.19 -2.56
CA ARG A 232 10.23 -7.69 -2.27
C ARG A 232 10.20 -9.21 -2.19
N ARG A 233 11.15 -9.83 -2.89
CA ARG A 233 11.35 -11.27 -2.95
C ARG A 233 12.70 -11.61 -2.36
N VAL A 234 12.70 -12.56 -1.42
CA VAL A 234 13.87 -12.97 -0.64
C VAL A 234 14.27 -14.37 -1.08
N ASN A 235 15.45 -14.51 -1.68
CA ASN A 235 16.05 -15.80 -1.97
C ASN A 235 16.63 -16.36 -0.67
N ILE A 236 16.25 -17.59 -0.35
CA ILE A 236 16.60 -18.23 0.92
C ILE A 236 17.58 -19.36 0.65
N SER A 237 18.55 -19.49 1.55
CA SER A 237 19.53 -20.56 1.49
C SER A 237 18.85 -21.94 1.44
N PRO A 238 19.36 -22.89 0.62
CA PRO A 238 18.74 -24.21 0.47
C PRO A 238 18.62 -25.00 1.78
N SER A 239 19.55 -24.80 2.71
CA SER A 239 19.54 -25.45 4.03
C SER A 239 18.32 -25.03 4.86
N VAL A 240 17.97 -23.75 4.85
CA VAL A 240 16.80 -23.21 5.55
C VAL A 240 15.51 -23.68 4.87
N LEU A 241 15.47 -23.70 3.53
CA LEU A 241 14.31 -24.22 2.80
C LEU A 241 14.02 -25.69 3.14
N LEU A 242 15.05 -26.53 3.20
CA LEU A 242 14.92 -27.94 3.57
C LEU A 242 14.47 -28.10 5.04
N ALA A 243 15.05 -27.31 5.94
CA ALA A 243 14.66 -27.33 7.35
C ALA A 243 13.20 -26.91 7.55
N HIS A 244 12.75 -25.87 6.83
CA HIS A 244 11.35 -25.44 6.86
C HIS A 244 10.42 -26.50 6.26
N ALA A 245 10.80 -27.16 5.16
CA ALA A 245 10.02 -28.27 4.60
C ALA A 245 9.84 -29.42 5.61
N GLN A 246 10.92 -29.84 6.28
CA GLN A 246 10.86 -30.86 7.34
C GLN A 246 10.04 -30.42 8.56
N ALA A 247 10.06 -29.13 8.90
CA ALA A 247 9.25 -28.58 9.98
C ALA A 247 7.77 -28.59 9.62
N LEU A 248 7.40 -28.27 8.37
CA LEU A 248 6.03 -28.26 7.88
C LEU A 248 5.36 -29.65 7.88
N GLU A 249 6.14 -30.73 7.77
CA GLU A 249 5.64 -32.10 7.93
C GLU A 249 5.14 -32.39 9.35
N LYS A 250 5.71 -31.72 10.35
CA LYS A 250 5.44 -31.98 11.77
C LYS A 250 4.53 -30.93 12.40
N ILE A 251 4.66 -29.67 11.99
CA ILE A 251 4.02 -28.51 12.63
C ILE A 251 3.54 -27.54 11.55
N THR A 252 2.34 -26.98 11.73
CA THR A 252 1.82 -25.92 10.87
C THR A 252 2.56 -24.60 11.09
N CYS A 253 2.98 -23.94 10.01
CA CYS A 253 3.52 -22.59 10.08
C CYS A 253 2.42 -21.60 10.49
N LYS A 254 2.72 -20.74 11.48
CA LYS A 254 1.83 -19.68 11.95
C LYS A 254 2.44 -18.33 11.60
N ILE A 255 1.77 -17.59 10.73
CA ILE A 255 2.10 -16.19 10.43
C ILE A 255 1.06 -15.33 11.14
N SER A 256 1.52 -14.57 12.13
CA SER A 256 0.65 -13.68 12.90
C SER A 256 0.37 -12.41 12.10
N CYS A 257 -0.84 -12.29 11.54
CA CYS A 257 -1.34 -11.01 11.05
C CYS A 257 -1.87 -10.20 12.24
N LYS A 258 -1.32 -9.01 12.47
CA LYS A 258 -1.90 -8.08 13.44
C LYS A 258 -3.18 -7.51 12.82
N GLN A 259 -4.32 -8.09 13.16
CA GLN A 259 -5.59 -7.43 12.85
C GLN A 259 -5.64 -6.16 13.68
N SER A 260 -5.72 -5.01 13.02
CA SER A 260 -6.01 -3.74 13.71
C SER A 260 -7.43 -3.83 14.23
N GLY A 261 -7.60 -4.32 15.46
CA GLY A 261 -8.88 -4.34 16.15
C GLY A 261 -9.34 -2.91 16.38
N TYR A 262 -10.59 -2.63 15.98
CA TYR A 262 -11.35 -1.49 16.49
C TYR A 262 -11.90 -1.84 17.88
#